data_AF-A0A1H4B1V9-F1
#
_entry.id   AF-A0A1H4B1V9-F1
#
_cell.length_a   1.000
_cell.length_b   1.000
_cell.length_c   1.000
_cell.angle_alpha   90.00
_cell.angle_beta   90.00
_cell.angle_gamma   90.00
#
_symmetry.space_group_name_H-M   'P 1'
#
loop_
_entity.id
_entity.type
_entity.pdbx_description
1 polymer ?
#
loop_
_entity_poly.entity_id
_entity_poly.type
_entity_poly.pdbx_seq_one_letter_code
_entity_poly.pdbx_strand_id
1 'polypeptide(L)'
;MLETLTLLLDEMEYADYQVIEQVTAMSRWGEPRQNTAVWPGYNSAIIVQEVDPVKAKGLIGEINKMNAAAFNNSELVAAYMWGIEEYTVVKPVE
;
A
#
# COMPACT_ATOMS: atom_id res chain seq x y z
N MET A 1 -9.76 -3.33 3.37
CA MET A 1 -8.71 -2.86 2.43
C MET A 1 -7.30 -3.15 2.93
N LEU A 2 -6.91 -2.76 4.15
CA LEU A 2 -5.57 -3.11 4.68
C LEU A 2 -5.33 -4.62 4.63
N GLU A 3 -6.23 -5.41 5.21
CA GLU A 3 -6.15 -6.89 5.20
C GLU A 3 -6.02 -7.46 3.79
N THR A 4 -6.81 -6.95 2.85
CA THR A 4 -6.78 -7.38 1.44
C THR A 4 -5.43 -7.07 0.79
N LEU A 5 -4.85 -5.89 1.05
CA LEU A 5 -3.53 -5.54 0.52
C LEU A 5 -2.43 -6.36 1.17
N THR A 6 -2.51 -6.65 2.48
CA THR A 6 -1.51 -7.50 3.15
C THR A 6 -1.57 -8.94 2.65
N LEU A 7 -2.77 -9.46 2.33
CA LEU A 7 -2.92 -10.78 1.69
C LEU A 7 -2.32 -10.78 0.28
N LEU A 8 -2.56 -9.74 -0.52
CA LEU A 8 -1.93 -9.61 -1.83
C LEU A 8 -0.39 -9.60 -1.74
N LEU A 9 0.17 -8.89 -0.76
CA LEU A 9 1.62 -8.86 -0.54
C LEU A 9 2.17 -10.23 -0.17
N ASP A 10 1.45 -10.99 0.66
CA ASP A 10 1.79 -12.38 1.02
C ASP A 10 1.73 -13.31 -0.20
N GLU A 11 0.65 -13.25 -1.00
CA GLU A 11 0.48 -14.02 -2.24
C GLU A 11 1.56 -13.73 -3.28
N MET A 12 2.06 -12.49 -3.31
CA MET A 12 3.14 -12.05 -4.19
C MET A 12 4.54 -12.22 -3.57
N GLU A 13 4.64 -12.87 -2.41
CA GLU A 13 5.89 -13.18 -1.70
C GLU A 13 6.73 -11.93 -1.36
N TYR A 14 6.08 -10.83 -0.95
CA TYR A 14 6.77 -9.67 -0.40
C TYR A 14 7.10 -9.88 1.07
N ALA A 15 8.38 -9.86 1.41
CA ALA A 15 8.87 -10.08 2.77
C ALA A 15 9.22 -8.78 3.51
N ASP A 16 9.56 -7.71 2.79
CA ASP A 16 10.01 -6.44 3.36
C ASP A 16 8.97 -5.34 3.13
N TYR A 17 8.12 -5.12 4.13
CA TYR A 17 7.17 -4.01 4.14
C TYR A 17 6.85 -3.56 5.56
N GLN A 18 6.43 -2.31 5.70
CA GLN A 18 5.91 -1.76 6.96
C GLN A 18 4.45 -1.34 6.77
N VAL A 19 3.64 -1.65 7.77
CA VAL A 19 2.26 -1.17 7.87
C VAL A 19 2.22 -0.01 8.85
N ILE A 20 1.68 1.12 8.41
CA ILE A 20 1.38 2.28 9.26
C ILE A 20 -0.14 2.35 9.40
N GLU A 21 -0.62 2.02 10.58
CA GLU A 21 -2.04 2.09 10.93
C GLU A 21 -2.42 3.48 11.44
N GLN A 22 -3.73 3.75 11.43
CA GLN A 22 -4.33 4.98 11.98
C GLN A 22 -3.79 6.28 11.35
N VAL A 23 -3.61 6.29 10.04
CA VAL A 23 -3.16 7.45 9.30
C VAL A 23 -4.35 8.37 9.00
N THR A 24 -4.25 9.64 9.37
CA THR A 24 -5.20 10.66 8.91
C THR A 24 -4.99 10.91 7.42
N ALA A 25 -6.05 10.80 6.62
CA ALA A 25 -5.97 10.89 5.16
C ALA A 25 -6.94 11.92 4.61
N MET A 26 -6.45 12.66 3.62
CA MET A 26 -7.26 13.45 2.70
C MET A 26 -7.08 12.83 1.31
N SER A 27 -8.15 12.35 0.70
CA SER A 27 -8.10 11.67 -0.60
C SER A 27 -8.75 12.54 -1.66
N ARG A 28 -8.21 12.50 -2.89
CA ARG A 28 -8.89 13.07 -4.07
C ARG A 28 -9.99 12.15 -4.58
N TRP A 29 -10.01 10.90 -4.11
CA TRP A 29 -10.80 9.82 -4.67
C TRP A 29 -11.95 9.39 -3.78
N GLY A 30 -11.97 9.76 -2.51
CA GLY A 30 -13.02 9.39 -1.56
C GLY A 30 -13.10 10.36 -0.39
N GLU A 31 -14.03 10.08 0.53
CA GLU A 31 -14.22 10.92 1.71
C GLU A 31 -12.97 10.99 2.59
N PRO A 32 -12.66 12.15 3.19
CA PRO A 32 -11.55 12.27 4.13
C PRO A 32 -11.72 11.35 5.34
N ARG A 33 -10.59 10.90 5.91
CA ARG A 33 -10.53 10.12 7.15
C ARG A 33 -9.56 10.77 8.13
N GLN A 34 -10.04 11.73 8.91
CA GLN A 34 -9.21 12.57 9.78
C GLN A 34 -9.43 12.32 11.27
N ASN A 35 -10.20 11.29 11.63
CA ASN A 35 -10.63 11.00 12.98
C ASN A 35 -11.24 12.21 13.71
N THR A 36 -12.12 12.94 13.03
CA THR A 36 -12.92 14.02 13.61
C THR A 36 -14.40 13.64 13.64
N ALA A 37 -15.24 14.44 14.31
CA ALA A 37 -16.68 14.21 14.33
C ALA A 37 -17.33 14.31 12.93
N VAL A 38 -16.74 15.10 12.02
CA VAL A 38 -17.20 15.26 10.64
C VAL A 38 -16.64 14.16 9.73
N TRP A 39 -15.37 13.80 9.92
CA TRP A 39 -14.67 12.77 9.16
C TRP A 39 -14.13 11.69 10.09
N PRO A 40 -14.99 10.74 10.50
CA PRO A 40 -14.62 9.72 11.46
C PRO A 40 -13.64 8.69 10.88
N GLY A 41 -12.87 8.08 11.76
CA GLY A 41 -11.99 6.97 11.43
C GLY A 41 -10.68 7.38 10.74
N TYR A 42 -9.92 6.35 10.38
CA TYR A 42 -8.57 6.47 9.84
C TYR A 42 -8.40 5.67 8.55
N ASN A 43 -7.30 5.93 7.87
CA ASN A 43 -6.77 5.10 6.80
C ASN A 43 -5.53 4.33 7.28
N SER A 44 -4.96 3.51 6.40
CA SER A 44 -3.69 2.83 6.59
C SER A 44 -2.77 3.10 5.39
N ALA A 45 -1.48 3.10 5.63
CA ALA A 45 -0.47 3.16 4.58
C ALA A 45 0.45 1.94 4.68
N ILE A 46 0.93 1.46 3.54
CA ILE A 46 1.92 0.39 3.47
C ILE A 46 3.13 0.94 2.71
N ILE A 47 4.32 0.72 3.24
CA ILE A 47 5.58 1.00 2.57
C ILE A 47 6.19 -0.35 2.22
N VAL A 48 6.44 -0.59 0.94
CA VAL A 48 7.02 -1.84 0.44
C VAL A 48 8.42 -1.57 -0.07
N GLN A 49 9.37 -2.42 0.31
CA GLN A 49 10.78 -2.32 -0.08
C GLN A 49 11.09 -3.55 -0.93
N GLU A 50 11.26 -3.34 -2.23
CA GLU A 50 11.55 -4.42 -3.17
C GLU A 50 12.66 -4.00 -4.11
N VAL A 51 13.67 -4.86 -4.20
CA VAL A 51 14.86 -4.64 -5.03
C VAL A 51 14.61 -5.01 -6.48
N ASP A 52 13.75 -6.00 -6.73
CA ASP A 52 13.42 -6.44 -8.08
C ASP A 52 12.40 -5.47 -8.71
N PRO A 53 12.81 -4.65 -9.69
CA PRO A 53 11.91 -3.70 -10.35
C PRO A 53 10.81 -4.39 -11.16
N VAL A 54 11.00 -5.64 -11.59
CA VAL A 54 9.96 -6.41 -12.29
C VAL A 54 8.87 -6.79 -11.31
N LYS A 55 9.24 -7.34 -10.15
CA LYS A 55 8.30 -7.69 -9.09
C LYS A 55 7.55 -6.45 -8.57
N ALA A 56 8.26 -5.37 -8.28
CA ALA A 56 7.67 -4.09 -7.83
C ALA A 56 6.64 -3.53 -8.84
N LYS A 57 6.96 -3.57 -10.14
CA LYS A 57 5.99 -3.18 -11.19
C LYS A 57 4.81 -4.13 -11.27
N GLY A 58 5.02 -5.42 -11.01
CA GLY A 58 3.96 -6.42 -10.90
C GLY A 58 2.92 -6.05 -9.84
N LEU A 59 3.35 -5.58 -8.66
CA LEU A 59 2.45 -5.16 -7.59
C LEU A 59 1.58 -3.98 -7.99
N ILE A 60 2.16 -2.97 -8.66
CA ILE A 60 1.37 -1.86 -9.24
C ILE A 60 0.34 -2.38 -10.25
N GLY A 61 0.71 -3.39 -11.05
CA GLY A 61 -0.19 -4.06 -11.97
C GLY A 61 -1.39 -4.71 -11.27
N GLU A 62 -1.16 -5.46 -10.20
CA GLU A 62 -2.23 -6.10 -9.42
C GLU A 62 -3.12 -5.07 -8.70
N ILE A 63 -2.54 -4.02 -8.11
CA ILE A 63 -3.31 -2.93 -7.50
C ILE A 63 -4.20 -2.23 -8.55
N ASN A 64 -3.72 -2.05 -9.78
CA ASN A 64 -4.54 -1.49 -10.85
C ASN A 64 -5.74 -2.39 -11.20
N LYS A 65 -5.55 -3.72 -11.20
CA LYS A 65 -6.66 -4.66 -11.40
C LYS A 65 -7.66 -4.60 -10.25
N MET A 66 -7.18 -4.52 -8.99
CA MET A 66 -8.05 -4.33 -7.82
C MET A 66 -8.88 -3.05 -7.95
N ASN A 67 -8.24 -1.93 -8.30
CA ASN A 67 -8.91 -0.65 -8.50
C ASN A 67 -9.95 -0.71 -9.63
N ALA A 68 -9.68 -1.43 -10.72
CA ALA A 68 -10.63 -1.60 -11.82
C ALA A 68 -11.86 -2.44 -11.43
N ALA A 69 -11.74 -3.29 -10.41
CA ALA A 69 -12.80 -4.11 -9.86
C ALA A 69 -13.51 -3.50 -8.64
N ALA A 70 -13.10 -2.31 -8.19
CA ALA A 70 -13.65 -1.67 -7.00
C ALA A 70 -15.13 -1.29 -7.19
N PHE A 71 -15.95 -1.56 -6.17
CA PHE A 71 -17.39 -1.25 -6.21
C PHE A 71 -17.67 0.21 -5.86
N ASN A 72 -16.79 0.83 -5.07
CA ASN A 72 -16.93 2.22 -4.66
C ASN A 72 -15.56 2.87 -4.41
N ASN A 73 -15.59 4.19 -4.30
CA ASN A 73 -14.43 5.04 -4.11
C ASN A 73 -13.64 4.77 -2.82
N SER A 74 -14.26 4.20 -1.78
CA SER A 74 -13.57 3.89 -0.52
C SER A 74 -12.72 2.61 -0.59
N GLU A 75 -12.88 1.83 -1.67
CA GLU A 75 -12.08 0.63 -1.96
C GLU A 75 -10.88 0.93 -2.86
N LEU A 76 -10.81 2.14 -3.43
CA LEU A 76 -9.69 2.54 -4.28
C LEU A 76 -8.40 2.68 -3.46
N VAL A 77 -7.33 2.12 -3.99
CA VAL A 77 -5.98 2.19 -3.43
C VAL A 77 -5.16 3.16 -4.27
N ALA A 78 -4.71 4.24 -3.63
CA ALA A 78 -3.70 5.10 -4.23
C ALA A 78 -2.31 4.47 -4.01
N ALA A 79 -1.66 4.07 -5.10
CA ALA A 79 -0.33 3.48 -5.08
C ALA A 79 0.63 4.30 -5.94
N TYR A 80 1.82 4.56 -5.40
CA TYR A 80 2.89 5.25 -6.08
C TYR A 80 4.17 4.44 -5.92
N MET A 81 4.97 4.40 -6.98
CA MET A 81 6.28 3.74 -6.99
C MET A 81 7.33 4.77 -7.38
N TRP A 82 8.43 4.82 -6.65
CA TRP A 82 9.59 5.62 -6.98
C TRP A 82 10.83 4.73 -6.97
N GLY A 83 11.86 5.13 -7.73
CA GLY A 83 13.15 4.46 -7.71
C GLY A 83 13.93 4.84 -6.45
N ILE A 84 14.68 3.88 -5.91
CA ILE A 84 15.70 4.12 -4.88
C ILE A 84 17.05 4.01 -5.57
N GLU A 85 17.86 5.08 -5.49
CA GLU A 85 19.17 5.14 -6.17
C GLU A 85 20.18 4.19 -5.54
N GLU A 86 20.18 4.10 -4.21
CA GLU A 86 21.10 3.27 -3.45
C GLU A 86 20.38 2.67 -2.24
N TYR A 87 20.65 1.40 -1.97
CA TYR A 87 20.16 0.69 -0.79
C TYR A 87 21.25 -0.27 -0.31
N THR A 88 21.20 -0.63 0.97
CA THR A 88 22.13 -1.61 1.55
C THR A 88 21.48 -2.99 1.56
N VAL A 89 22.19 -4.00 1.05
CA VAL A 89 21.77 -5.39 1.20
C VAL A 89 21.91 -5.78 2.67
N VAL A 90 20.80 -6.12 3.30
CA VAL A 90 20.77 -6.62 4.69
C VAL A 90 21.20 -8.09 4.67
N LYS A 91 22.08 -8.46 5.60
CA LYS A 91 22.46 -9.86 5.83
C LYS A 91 21.86 -10.32 7.16
N PRO A 92 21.31 -11.55 7.24
CA PRO A 92 20.83 -12.08 8.50
C PRO A 92 21.99 -12.19 9.49
N VAL A 93 21.68 -12.00 10.78
CA VAL A 93 22.63 -12.26 11.87
C VAL A 93 22.62 -13.77 12.14
N GLU A 94 23.80 -14.38 12.16
CA GLU A 94 24.00 -15.80 12.53
C GLU A 94 23.80 -16.06 14.03
#